data_AF-A0A382NQX3-F1
#
_entry.id   AF-A0A382NQX3-F1
#
_cell.length_a   1.000
_cell.length_b   1.000
_cell.length_c   1.000
_cell.angle_alpha   90.00
_cell.angle_beta   90.00
_cell.angle_gamma   90.00
#
_symmetry.space_group_name_H-M   'P 1'
#
loop_
_entity.id
_entity.type
_entity.pdbx_description
1 polymer ?
#
loop_
_entity_poly.entity_id
_entity_poly.type
_entity_poly.pdbx_seq_one_letter_code
_entity_poly.pdbx_strand_id
1 'polypeptide(L)'
;MGEIVPKKYVCYRSSEPLTVDGHLTEPAWKRAPWTPLFVDIEGDGRPLPRFGTRVMMLWDDDYFYFGADMEEPHVWGTLTKRDSVICQDNDFEIFVDPDGDGEHYMEFEINPLNTVWDLYL
;
A
#
# COMPACT_ATOMS: atom_id res chain seq x y z
N MET A 1 -11.59 9.76 -25.51
CA MET A 1 -11.09 9.49 -24.14
C MET A 1 -9.95 10.45 -23.88
N GLY A 2 -9.98 11.16 -22.75
CA GLY A 2 -8.85 12.00 -22.35
C GLY A 2 -7.64 11.14 -22.00
N GLU A 3 -6.45 11.70 -22.12
CA GLU A 3 -5.21 11.07 -21.66
C GLU A 3 -5.29 10.86 -20.15
N ILE A 4 -5.18 9.60 -19.69
CA ILE A 4 -5.09 9.30 -18.26
C ILE A 4 -3.64 9.59 -17.86
N VAL A 5 -3.43 10.63 -17.06
CA VAL A 5 -2.12 10.94 -16.48
C VAL A 5 -2.06 10.32 -15.08
N PRO A 6 -1.21 9.30 -14.85
CA PRO A 6 -1.10 8.68 -13.54
C PRO A 6 -0.65 9.68 -12.47
N LYS A 7 -1.12 9.48 -11.23
CA LYS A 7 -0.56 10.18 -10.07
C LYS A 7 0.92 9.81 -9.92
N LYS A 8 1.74 10.78 -9.49
CA LYS A 8 3.18 10.58 -9.27
C LYS A 8 3.52 10.80 -7.81
N TYR A 9 4.49 10.04 -7.31
CA TYR A 9 5.01 10.15 -5.96
C TYR A 9 6.54 10.18 -6.02
N VAL A 10 7.17 11.09 -5.28
CA VAL A 10 8.63 11.11 -5.14
C VAL A 10 8.99 10.28 -3.92
N CYS A 11 9.51 9.08 -4.15
CA CYS A 11 9.97 8.18 -3.11
C CYS A 11 11.41 8.48 -2.73
N TYR A 12 11.61 8.96 -1.51
CA TYR A 12 12.94 9.31 -1.00
C TYR A 12 13.64 8.09 -0.43
N ARG A 13 14.97 8.07 -0.58
CA ARG A 13 15.79 7.07 0.09
C ARG A 13 15.78 7.31 1.59
N SER A 14 15.61 6.25 2.39
CA SER A 14 15.74 6.34 3.84
C SER A 14 17.19 6.66 4.23
N SER A 15 17.36 7.51 5.23
CA SER A 15 18.69 7.86 5.76
C SER A 15 19.19 6.86 6.81
N GLU A 16 18.33 5.94 7.25
CA GLU A 16 18.58 4.96 8.30
C GLU A 16 17.76 3.70 8.04
N PRO A 17 18.20 2.51 8.48
CA PRO A 17 17.40 1.29 8.39
C PRO A 17 16.07 1.45 9.15
N LEU A 18 14.98 0.94 8.57
CA LEU A 18 13.66 1.00 9.17
C LEU A 18 13.28 -0.33 9.82
N THR A 19 12.67 -0.26 11.01
CA THR A 19 12.04 -1.42 11.64
C THR A 19 10.59 -1.48 11.20
N VAL A 20 10.14 -2.62 10.69
CA VAL A 20 8.75 -2.82 10.27
C VAL A 20 7.98 -3.46 11.44
N ASP A 21 7.54 -2.63 12.38
CA ASP A 21 6.79 -3.05 13.58
C ASP A 21 5.35 -2.52 13.64
N GLY A 22 4.92 -1.80 12.59
CA GLY A 22 3.61 -1.15 12.51
C GLY A 22 3.55 0.24 13.15
N HIS A 23 4.66 0.78 13.66
CA HIS A 23 4.74 2.13 14.18
C HIS A 23 5.48 3.06 13.22
N LEU A 24 4.85 4.18 12.87
CA LEU A 24 5.42 5.17 11.92
C LEU A 24 6.14 6.30 12.68
N THR A 25 7.04 5.94 13.60
CA THR A 25 7.56 6.88 14.61
C THR A 25 8.98 7.38 14.31
N GLU A 26 9.70 6.65 13.46
CA GLU A 26 11.06 6.91 13.03
C GLU A 26 11.18 8.27 12.35
N PRO A 27 12.32 8.97 12.51
CA PRO A 27 12.56 10.26 11.86
C PRO A 27 12.42 10.21 10.34
N ALA A 28 12.82 9.11 9.69
CA ALA A 28 12.67 8.93 8.26
C ALA A 28 11.20 9.02 7.79
N TRP A 29 10.27 8.35 8.48
CA TRP A 29 8.84 8.41 8.16
C TRP A 29 8.28 9.83 8.26
N LYS A 30 8.69 10.58 9.28
CA LYS A 30 8.23 11.98 9.47
C LYS A 30 8.64 12.92 8.34
N ARG A 31 9.64 12.54 7.52
CA ARG A 31 10.10 13.31 6.35
C ARG A 31 9.52 12.82 5.03
N ALA A 32 8.96 11.61 5.00
CA ALA A 32 8.33 11.07 3.81
C ALA A 32 7.02 11.83 3.52
N PRO A 33 6.76 12.26 2.27
CA PRO A 33 5.49 12.90 1.96
C PRO A 33 4.36 11.88 2.03
N TRP A 34 3.18 12.28 2.51
CA TRP A 34 1.98 11.49 2.32
C TRP A 34 1.48 11.58 0.88
N THR A 35 0.90 10.51 0.37
CA THR A 35 0.03 10.58 -0.81
C THR A 35 -1.20 11.44 -0.49
N PRO A 36 -1.90 11.96 -1.51
CA PRO A 36 -3.31 12.31 -1.35
C PRO A 36 -4.12 11.10 -0.85
N LEU A 37 -5.32 11.36 -0.34
CA LEU A 37 -6.26 10.28 -0.03
C LEU A 37 -6.55 9.44 -1.28
N PHE A 38 -6.62 8.13 -1.07
CA PHE A 38 -7.03 7.17 -2.08
C PHE A 38 -8.51 7.37 -2.42
N VAL A 39 -8.87 6.98 -3.64
CA VAL A 39 -10.22 7.09 -4.18
C VAL A 39 -10.67 5.70 -4.63
N ASP A 40 -11.94 5.58 -4.99
CA ASP A 40 -12.45 4.36 -5.59
C ASP A 40 -11.70 4.03 -6.90
N ILE A 41 -11.37 2.76 -7.10
CA ILE A 41 -10.63 2.28 -8.29
C ILE A 41 -11.45 2.44 -9.58
N GLU A 42 -12.79 2.49 -9.49
CA GLU A 42 -13.68 2.82 -10.61
C GLU A 42 -13.73 4.33 -10.92
N GLY A 43 -12.98 5.15 -10.17
CA GLY A 43 -12.81 6.60 -10.39
C GLY A 43 -14.07 7.43 -10.09
N ASP A 44 -14.25 8.52 -10.85
CA ASP A 44 -15.33 9.51 -10.64
C ASP A 44 -16.75 8.92 -10.82
N GLY A 45 -16.87 7.68 -11.30
CA GLY A 45 -18.13 6.94 -11.36
C GLY A 45 -18.67 6.50 -9.98
N ARG A 46 -17.84 6.63 -8.93
CA ARG A 46 -18.17 6.25 -7.55
C ARG A 46 -18.00 7.43 -6.60
N PRO A 47 -18.74 7.47 -5.48
CA PRO A 47 -18.49 8.45 -4.43
C PRO A 47 -17.09 8.24 -3.84
N LEU A 48 -16.48 9.31 -3.32
CA LEU A 48 -15.24 9.19 -2.55
C LEU A 48 -15.43 8.23 -1.36
N PRO A 49 -14.41 7.43 -1.01
CA PRO A 49 -14.45 6.59 0.17
C PRO A 49 -14.79 7.39 1.42
N ARG A 50 -15.64 6.81 2.28
CA ARG A 50 -16.05 7.44 3.54
C ARG A 50 -14.88 7.60 4.50
N PHE A 51 -13.96 6.63 4.50
CA PHE A 51 -12.82 6.56 5.40
C PHE A 51 -11.53 6.83 4.64
N GLY A 52 -10.63 7.55 5.29
CA GLY A 52 -9.37 7.96 4.67
C GLY A 52 -8.36 6.81 4.62
N THR A 53 -7.79 6.60 3.44
CA THR A 53 -6.56 5.81 3.25
C THR A 53 -5.52 6.70 2.59
N ARG A 54 -4.30 6.69 3.11
CA ARG A 54 -3.12 7.32 2.51
C ARG A 54 -1.87 6.52 2.85
N VAL A 55 -0.84 6.68 2.03
CA VAL A 55 0.42 5.94 2.16
C VAL A 55 1.59 6.91 2.09
N MET A 56 2.70 6.55 2.70
CA MET A 56 4.01 7.11 2.42
C MET A 56 4.98 5.99 2.10
N MET A 57 5.98 6.29 1.28
CA MET A 57 6.92 5.30 0.79
C MET A 57 8.34 5.79 0.94
N LEU A 58 9.24 4.86 1.28
CA LEU A 58 10.68 5.06 1.40
C LEU A 58 11.39 3.86 0.79
N TRP A 59 12.67 3.99 0.44
CA TRP A 59 13.46 2.85 -0.04
C TRP A 59 14.90 2.90 0.48
N ASP A 60 15.59 1.79 0.48
CA ASP A 60 17.05 1.72 0.63
C ASP A 60 17.66 0.67 -0.31
N ASP A 61 18.91 0.28 -0.08
CA ASP A 61 19.60 -0.65 -0.97
C ASP A 61 19.00 -2.07 -0.94
N ASP A 62 18.21 -2.41 0.09
CA ASP A 62 17.67 -3.75 0.32
C ASP A 62 16.15 -3.81 0.19
N TYR A 63 15.41 -2.75 0.56
CA TYR A 63 13.96 -2.79 0.68
C TYR A 63 13.25 -1.59 0.08
N PHE A 64 12.01 -1.85 -0.35
CA PHE A 64 11.01 -0.84 -0.62
C PHE A 64 9.95 -0.85 0.50
N TYR A 65 9.82 0.25 1.22
CA TYR A 65 9.01 0.38 2.43
C TYR A 65 7.72 1.14 2.17
N PHE A 66 6.62 0.65 2.77
CA PHE A 66 5.31 1.26 2.73
C PHE A 66 4.80 1.50 4.15
N GLY A 67 4.37 2.73 4.44
CA GLY A 67 3.65 3.10 5.65
C GLY A 67 2.24 3.53 5.29
N ALA A 68 1.24 2.75 5.68
CA ALA A 68 -0.17 3.02 5.42
C ALA A 68 -0.88 3.56 6.66
N ASP A 69 -1.72 4.57 6.46
CA ASP A 69 -2.62 5.15 7.45
C ASP A 69 -4.05 4.98 6.91
N MET A 70 -4.85 4.20 7.62
CA MET A 70 -6.17 3.73 7.19
C MET A 70 -7.17 3.86 8.33
N GLU A 71 -8.29 4.50 8.05
CA GLU A 71 -9.43 4.57 8.96
C GLU A 71 -10.40 3.40 8.69
N GLU A 72 -10.71 2.60 9.70
CA GLU A 72 -11.76 1.57 9.61
C GLU A 72 -12.33 1.29 11.01
N PRO A 73 -13.61 1.61 11.29
CA PRO A 73 -14.22 1.33 12.60
C PRO A 73 -14.51 -0.15 12.85
N HIS A 74 -14.51 -0.99 11.81
CA HIS A 74 -14.88 -2.39 11.85
C HIS A 74 -13.77 -3.28 11.29
N VAL A 75 -12.59 -3.22 11.91
CA VAL A 75 -11.45 -4.07 11.50
C VAL A 75 -11.71 -5.54 11.88
N TRP A 76 -11.65 -6.44 10.90
CA TRP A 76 -11.68 -7.88 11.12
C TRP A 76 -10.69 -8.63 10.23
N GLY A 77 -10.22 -9.76 10.76
CA GLY A 77 -9.48 -10.77 10.02
C GLY A 77 -9.85 -12.14 10.57
N THR A 78 -10.10 -13.09 9.68
CA THR A 78 -10.46 -14.48 9.98
C THR A 78 -9.50 -15.47 9.35
N LEU A 79 -8.85 -15.07 8.26
CA LEU A 79 -7.88 -15.87 7.52
C LEU A 79 -6.51 -15.74 8.19
N THR A 80 -5.90 -16.89 8.50
CA THR A 80 -4.63 -16.98 9.26
C THR A 80 -3.55 -17.78 8.53
N LYS A 81 -3.92 -18.44 7.42
CA LYS A 81 -3.00 -19.26 6.63
C LYS A 81 -2.44 -18.39 5.50
N ARG A 82 -1.11 -18.34 5.39
CA ARG A 82 -0.43 -17.69 4.25
C ARG A 82 -0.98 -18.23 2.93
N ASP A 83 -1.14 -17.34 1.96
CA ASP A 83 -1.70 -17.60 0.63
C ASP A 83 -3.17 -18.04 0.65
N SER A 84 -3.93 -17.58 1.66
CA SER A 84 -5.40 -17.62 1.61
C SER A 84 -5.91 -16.51 0.67
N VAL A 85 -7.15 -16.63 0.19
CA VAL A 85 -7.80 -15.56 -0.58
C VAL A 85 -8.22 -14.45 0.39
N ILE A 86 -7.29 -13.54 0.72
CA ILE A 86 -7.43 -12.62 1.86
C ILE A 86 -8.36 -11.43 1.63
N CYS A 87 -8.69 -11.12 0.37
CA CYS A 87 -9.69 -10.12 -0.02
C CYS A 87 -11.13 -10.35 0.50
N GLN A 88 -11.38 -11.42 1.25
CA GLN A 88 -12.64 -11.64 1.99
C GLN A 88 -12.65 -11.02 3.40
N ASP A 89 -11.48 -10.70 3.95
CA ASP A 89 -11.31 -9.93 5.19
C ASP A 89 -11.12 -8.44 4.86
N ASN A 90 -10.86 -7.59 5.87
CA ASN A 90 -10.18 -6.34 5.55
C ASN A 90 -8.78 -6.64 5.02
N ASP A 91 -8.40 -5.97 3.94
CA ASP A 91 -7.20 -6.25 3.19
C ASP A 91 -6.56 -4.96 2.68
N PHE A 92 -5.24 -4.97 2.58
CA PHE A 92 -4.45 -3.89 2.01
C PHE A 92 -3.49 -4.46 0.97
N GLU A 93 -3.57 -3.93 -0.24
CA GLU A 93 -2.92 -4.49 -1.40
C GLU A 93 -1.89 -3.51 -1.98
N ILE A 94 -0.75 -4.04 -2.42
CA ILE A 94 0.31 -3.31 -3.10
C ILE A 94 0.59 -4.01 -4.42
N PHE A 95 0.54 -3.23 -5.51
CA PHE A 95 0.89 -3.66 -6.85
C PHE A 95 2.17 -2.95 -7.29
N VAL A 96 3.17 -3.71 -7.70
CA VAL A 96 4.46 -3.18 -8.16
C VAL A 96 4.82 -3.79 -9.50
N ASP A 97 4.96 -2.94 -10.51
CA ASP A 97 5.65 -3.25 -11.77
C ASP A 97 7.09 -2.73 -11.64
N PRO A 98 8.09 -3.61 -11.41
CA PRO A 98 9.45 -3.17 -11.06
C PRO A 98 10.25 -2.59 -12.23
N ASP A 99 9.96 -3.01 -13.47
CA ASP A 99 10.65 -2.52 -14.66
C ASP A 99 9.82 -1.51 -15.47
N GLY A 100 8.54 -1.36 -15.13
CA GLY A 100 7.65 -0.34 -15.66
C GLY A 100 7.18 -0.63 -17.09
N ASP A 101 7.24 -1.88 -17.54
CA ASP A 101 6.82 -2.28 -18.88
C ASP A 101 5.30 -2.51 -19.02
N GLY A 102 4.60 -2.66 -17.88
CA GLY A 102 3.17 -2.91 -17.80
C GLY A 102 2.75 -4.32 -18.21
N GLU A 103 3.68 -5.27 -18.36
CA GLU A 103 3.43 -6.66 -18.73
C GLU A 103 3.42 -7.60 -17.52
N HIS A 104 4.33 -7.39 -16.55
CA HIS A 104 4.48 -8.22 -15.36
C HIS A 104 4.38 -7.38 -14.08
N TYR A 105 3.75 -7.93 -13.05
CA TYR A 105 3.65 -7.22 -11.78
C TYR A 105 3.67 -8.17 -10.59
N MET A 106 4.15 -7.64 -9.46
CA MET A 106 4.01 -8.24 -8.15
C MET A 106 2.77 -7.70 -7.46
N GLU A 107 2.06 -8.59 -6.80
CA GLU A 107 0.96 -8.30 -5.91
C GLU A 107 1.31 -8.76 -4.49
N PHE A 108 1.05 -7.91 -3.52
CA PHE A 108 1.23 -8.21 -2.11
C PHE A 108 -0.02 -7.75 -1.36
N GLU A 109 -0.68 -8.71 -0.73
CA GLU A 109 -1.88 -8.49 0.08
C GLU A 109 -1.57 -8.80 1.56
N ILE A 110 -2.19 -8.06 2.47
CA ILE A 110 -2.04 -8.27 3.91
C ILE A 110 -3.31 -7.91 4.68
N ASN A 111 -3.76 -8.84 5.55
CA ASN A 111 -4.88 -8.61 6.45
C ASN A 111 -4.45 -8.09 7.85
N PRO A 112 -5.39 -7.63 8.71
CA PRO A 112 -5.08 -7.15 10.06
C PRO A 112 -4.40 -8.15 11.00
N LEU A 113 -4.42 -9.45 10.67
CA LEU A 113 -3.74 -10.51 11.42
C LEU A 113 -2.31 -10.75 10.92
N ASN A 114 -1.81 -9.91 10.00
CA ASN A 114 -0.51 -10.07 9.35
C ASN A 114 -0.42 -11.39 8.54
N THR A 115 -1.56 -11.86 8.02
CA THR A 115 -1.60 -12.96 7.06
C THR A 115 -1.36 -12.38 5.68
N VAL A 116 -0.42 -12.98 4.96
CA VAL A 116 0.08 -12.49 3.67
C VAL A 116 -0.36 -13.42 2.56
N TRP A 117 -0.68 -12.84 1.41
CA TRP A 117 -0.72 -13.48 0.11
C TRP A 117 0.17 -12.67 -0.83
N ASP A 118 0.98 -13.34 -1.64
CA ASP A 118 1.82 -12.69 -2.63
C ASP A 118 1.87 -13.47 -3.95
N LEU A 119 1.92 -12.74 -5.05
CA LEU A 119 1.91 -13.30 -6.39
C LEU A 119 2.82 -12.49 -7.32
N TYR A 120 3.46 -13.18 -8.27
CA TYR A 120 4.14 -12.58 -9.41
C TYR A 120 3.50 -13.12 -10.68
N LEU A 121 3.04 -12.22 -11.56
CA LEU A 121 2.36 -12.52 -12.81
C LEU A 121 3.15 -12.04 -14.01
#